data_AF-A0A848MS30-F1
#
_entry.id   AF-A0A848MS30-F1
#
_cell.length_a   1.000
_cell.length_b   1.000
_cell.length_c   1.000
_cell.angle_alpha   90.00
_cell.angle_beta   90.00
_cell.angle_gamma   90.00
#
_symmetry.space_group_name_H-M   'P 1'
#
loop_
_entity.id
_entity.type
_entity.pdbx_description
1 polymer ?
#
loop_
_entity_poly.entity_id
_entity_poly.type
_entity_poly.pdbx_seq_one_letter_code
_entity_poly.pdbx_strand_id
1 'polypeptide(L)'
;MKESNEYIKLIEKLREEKDMDKIAETFSSIISAYGLSVMETCSLAYYLVDKALNTPQNKLMLQEKFFIDTDKLGVDGKLTIMKAMLSVYSKEVYENDKT
;
A
#
# COMPACT_ATOMS: atom_id res chain seq x y z
N MET A 1 8.92 -9.69 25.93
CA MET A 1 10.00 -9.29 24.99
C MET A 1 10.36 -10.38 23.96
N LYS A 2 9.48 -11.36 23.68
CA LYS A 2 9.68 -12.39 22.63
C LYS A 2 8.90 -12.08 21.35
N GLU A 3 7.67 -11.56 21.48
CA GLU A 3 6.77 -11.22 20.35
C GLU A 3 7.37 -10.19 19.38
N SER A 4 8.07 -9.16 19.89
CA SER A 4 8.73 -8.15 19.06
C SER A 4 9.74 -8.77 18.06
N ASN A 5 10.38 -9.88 18.44
CA ASN A 5 11.40 -10.52 17.61
C ASN A 5 10.79 -11.40 16.50
N GLU A 6 9.55 -11.88 16.67
CA GLU A 6 8.85 -12.66 15.65
C GLU A 6 8.23 -11.76 14.58
N TYR A 7 7.68 -10.62 15.00
CA TYR A 7 7.19 -9.59 14.06
C TYR A 7 8.31 -9.03 13.18
N ILE A 8 9.48 -8.75 13.75
CA ILE A 8 10.63 -8.28 12.97
C ILE A 8 11.07 -9.32 11.94
N LYS A 9 11.15 -10.60 12.32
CA LYS A 9 11.50 -11.70 11.40
C LYS A 9 10.47 -11.88 10.28
N LEU A 10 9.18 -11.72 10.59
CA LEU A 10 8.12 -11.75 9.59
C LEU A 10 8.29 -10.59 8.58
N ILE A 11 8.56 -9.37 9.06
CA ILE A 11 8.80 -8.21 8.21
C ILE A 11 10.06 -8.40 7.34
N GLU A 12 11.14 -8.95 7.90
CA GLU A 12 12.37 -9.26 7.17
C GLU A 12 12.11 -10.29 6.06
N LYS A 13 11.37 -11.35 6.36
CA LYS A 13 11.00 -12.37 5.38
C LYS A 13 10.09 -11.81 4.27
N LEU A 14 9.09 -11.00 4.62
CA LEU A 14 8.22 -10.33 3.64
C LEU A 14 9.01 -9.35 2.76
N ARG A 15 10.04 -8.70 3.30
CA ARG A 15 10.94 -7.82 2.55
C ARG A 15 11.78 -8.59 1.52
N GLU A 16 12.24 -9.79 1.87
CA GLU A 16 13.03 -10.65 0.98
C GLU A 16 12.18 -11.25 -0.13
N GLU A 17 10.98 -11.72 0.20
CA GLU A 17 10.10 -12.42 -0.75
C GLU A 17 9.31 -11.46 -1.66
N LYS A 18 9.03 -10.22 -1.21
CA LYS A 18 8.13 -9.26 -1.90
C LYS A 18 6.80 -9.88 -2.37
N ASP A 19 6.37 -10.91 -1.66
CA ASP A 19 5.18 -11.69 -1.97
C ASP A 19 3.94 -10.89 -1.54
N MET A 20 3.27 -10.28 -2.52
CA MET A 20 2.12 -9.40 -2.29
C MET A 20 0.94 -10.15 -1.67
N ASP A 21 0.79 -11.45 -1.94
CA ASP A 21 -0.29 -12.27 -1.37
C ASP A 21 -0.06 -12.50 0.13
N LYS A 22 1.17 -12.86 0.53
CA LYS A 22 1.51 -12.99 1.97
C LYS A 22 1.39 -11.67 2.72
N ILE A 23 1.75 -10.56 2.08
CA ILE A 23 1.57 -9.22 2.67
C ILE A 23 0.06 -8.96 2.87
N ALA A 24 -0.78 -9.26 1.87
CA ALA A 24 -2.22 -9.09 1.95
C ALA A 24 -2.85 -9.98 3.05
N GLU A 25 -2.43 -11.23 3.18
CA GLU A 25 -2.86 -12.14 4.25
C GLU A 25 -2.51 -11.61 5.64
N THR A 26 -1.32 -11.01 5.79
CA THR A 26 -0.90 -10.38 7.04
C THR A 26 -1.81 -9.21 7.41
N PHE A 27 -2.14 -8.33 6.45
CA PHE A 27 -3.09 -7.24 6.68
C PHE A 27 -4.51 -7.75 7.00
N SER A 28 -4.99 -8.78 6.30
CA SER A 28 -6.28 -9.43 6.58
C SER A 28 -6.35 -10.01 7.98
N SER A 29 -5.24 -10.58 8.46
CA SER A 29 -5.13 -11.11 9.83
C SER A 29 -5.24 -9.99 10.87
N ILE A 30 -4.63 -8.82 10.62
CA ILE A 30 -4.76 -7.64 11.48
C ILE A 30 -6.21 -7.14 11.50
N ILE A 31 -6.83 -6.98 10.33
CA ILE A 31 -8.24 -6.53 10.21
C ILE A 31 -9.16 -7.46 11.01
N SER A 32 -8.97 -8.77 10.88
CA SER A 32 -9.78 -9.78 11.55
C SER A 32 -9.55 -9.82 13.06
N ALA A 33 -8.28 -9.77 13.50
CA ALA A 33 -7.92 -9.85 14.91
C ALA A 33 -8.46 -8.68 15.73
N TYR A 34 -8.51 -7.48 15.14
CA TYR A 34 -9.05 -6.28 15.79
C TYR A 34 -10.54 -6.04 15.49
N GLY A 35 -11.17 -6.89 14.66
CA GLY A 35 -12.59 -6.77 14.30
C GLY A 35 -12.91 -5.46 13.59
N LEU A 36 -12.01 -4.97 12.73
CA LEU A 36 -12.17 -3.67 12.08
C LEU A 36 -13.36 -3.68 11.12
N SER A 37 -14.16 -2.62 11.20
CA SER A 37 -15.22 -2.34 10.24
C SER A 37 -14.66 -1.99 8.87
N VAL A 38 -15.53 -2.01 7.84
CA VAL A 38 -15.17 -1.55 6.50
C VAL A 38 -14.69 -0.09 6.52
N MET A 39 -15.33 0.76 7.32
CA MET A 39 -14.95 2.18 7.44
C MET A 39 -13.51 2.32 7.96
N GLU A 40 -13.18 1.64 9.05
CA GLU A 40 -11.84 1.67 9.65
C GLU A 40 -10.79 1.07 8.72
N THR A 41 -11.15 -0.01 8.02
CA THR A 41 -10.29 -0.64 7.01
C THR A 41 -9.98 0.32 5.86
N CYS A 42 -10.99 1.01 5.34
CA CYS A 42 -10.79 2.03 4.30
C CYS A 42 -9.95 3.21 4.80
N SER A 43 -10.16 3.65 6.04
CA SER A 43 -9.33 4.70 6.65
C SER A 43 -7.86 4.28 6.78
N LEU A 44 -7.61 3.03 7.18
CA LEU A 44 -6.25 2.48 7.26
C LEU A 44 -5.60 2.38 5.87
N ALA A 45 -6.33 1.88 4.88
CA ALA A 45 -5.83 1.80 3.50
C ALA A 45 -5.47 3.19 2.95
N TYR A 46 -6.33 4.19 3.16
CA TYR A 46 -6.04 5.57 2.77
C TYR A 46 -4.81 6.12 3.50
N TYR A 47 -4.69 5.89 4.81
CA TYR A 47 -3.52 6.32 5.58
C TYR A 47 -2.21 5.73 5.02
N LEU A 48 -2.20 4.44 4.68
CA LEU A 48 -1.03 3.79 4.10
C LEU A 48 -0.65 4.39 2.74
N VAL A 49 -1.65 4.66 1.89
CA VAL A 49 -1.44 5.34 0.60
C VAL A 49 -0.90 6.75 0.81
N ASP A 50 -1.50 7.54 1.70
CA ASP A 50 -1.04 8.89 2.01
C ASP A 50 0.41 8.90 2.51
N LYS A 51 0.77 7.97 3.42
CA LYS A 51 2.16 7.76 3.87
C LYS A 51 3.09 7.45 2.70
N ALA A 52 2.70 6.55 1.81
CA ALA A 52 3.51 6.13 0.66
C ALA A 52 3.72 7.28 -0.32
N LEU A 53 2.64 8.01 -0.69
CA LEU A 53 2.69 9.18 -1.56
C LEU A 53 3.62 10.26 -1.01
N ASN A 54 3.66 10.42 0.31
CA ASN A 54 4.45 11.46 0.96
C ASN A 54 5.88 11.07 1.35
N THR A 55 6.35 9.86 1.00
CA THR A 55 7.78 9.54 1.13
C THR A 55 8.62 10.39 0.18
N PRO A 56 9.83 10.87 0.57
CA PRO A 56 10.64 11.74 -0.29
C PRO A 56 10.87 11.19 -1.70
N GLN A 57 11.11 9.89 -1.81
CA GLN A 57 11.38 9.22 -3.08
C GLN A 57 10.13 9.19 -3.98
N ASN A 58 8.96 8.87 -3.44
CA ASN A 58 7.73 8.81 -4.22
C ASN A 58 7.22 10.20 -4.59
N LYS A 59 7.34 11.19 -3.68
CA LYS A 59 7.07 12.59 -3.99
C LYS A 59 7.89 13.08 -5.18
N LEU A 60 9.19 12.84 -5.14
CA LEU A 60 10.10 13.24 -6.22
C LEU A 60 9.71 12.57 -7.53
N MET A 61 9.47 11.25 -7.51
CA MET A 61 9.02 10.52 -8.69
C MET A 61 7.71 11.08 -9.27
N LEU A 62 6.72 11.36 -8.42
CA LEU A 62 5.42 11.91 -8.83
C LEU A 62 5.56 13.30 -9.44
N GLN A 63 6.41 14.14 -8.84
CA GLN A 63 6.68 15.47 -9.34
C GLN A 63 7.42 15.44 -10.68
N GLU A 64 8.47 14.63 -10.82
CA GLU A 64 9.32 14.61 -12.01
C GLU A 64 8.67 13.90 -13.20
N LYS A 65 8.00 12.76 -12.97
CA LYS A 65 7.45 11.93 -14.05
C LYS A 65 6.03 12.32 -14.43
N PHE A 66 5.25 12.81 -13.46
CA PHE A 66 3.82 13.03 -13.64
C PHE A 66 3.39 14.47 -13.38
N PHE A 67 4.32 15.36 -12.97
CA PHE A 67 4.03 16.76 -12.62
C PHE A 67 2.98 16.90 -11.50
N ILE A 68 2.96 15.93 -10.57
CA ILE A 68 2.02 15.87 -9.45
C ILE A 68 2.75 16.27 -8.16
N ASP A 69 2.29 17.35 -7.53
CA ASP A 69 2.74 17.79 -6.21
C ASP A 69 1.77 17.28 -5.14
N THR A 70 2.17 16.25 -4.38
CA THR A 70 1.29 15.61 -3.39
C THR A 70 0.96 16.49 -2.19
N ASP A 71 1.77 17.51 -1.90
CA ASP A 71 1.52 18.45 -0.80
C ASP A 71 0.39 19.43 -1.11
N LYS A 72 0.06 19.60 -2.40
CA LYS A 72 -1.07 20.41 -2.86
C LYS A 72 -2.38 19.62 -3.00
N LEU A 73 -2.37 18.32 -2.75
CA LEU A 73 -3.54 17.47 -2.94
C LEU A 73 -4.35 17.28 -1.65
N GLY A 74 -5.65 17.54 -1.76
CA GLY A 74 -6.64 17.04 -0.82
C GLY A 74 -6.91 15.53 -0.97
N VAL A 75 -7.85 15.02 -0.18
CA VAL A 75 -8.23 13.59 -0.15
C VAL A 75 -8.57 13.07 -1.55
N ASP A 76 -9.41 13.79 -2.30
CA ASP A 76 -9.87 13.35 -3.62
C ASP A 76 -8.73 13.22 -4.65
N GLY A 77 -7.75 14.12 -4.58
CA GLY A 77 -6.56 14.06 -5.44
C GLY A 77 -5.74 12.81 -5.18
N LYS A 78 -5.54 12.48 -3.91
CA LYS A 78 -4.80 11.28 -3.49
C LYS A 78 -5.56 10.00 -3.84
N LEU A 79 -6.88 9.98 -3.67
CA LEU A 79 -7.73 8.87 -4.11
C LEU A 79 -7.71 8.67 -5.64
N THR A 80 -7.62 9.75 -6.40
CA THR A 80 -7.50 9.69 -7.87
C THR A 80 -6.18 9.01 -8.27
N ILE A 81 -5.07 9.35 -7.61
CA ILE A 81 -3.78 8.67 -7.83
C ILE A 81 -3.88 7.19 -7.48
N MET A 82 -4.46 6.85 -6.33
CA MET A 82 -4.67 5.46 -5.91
C MET A 82 -5.44 4.66 -6.96
N LYS A 83 -6.53 5.23 -7.49
CA LYS A 83 -7.34 4.61 -8.55
C LYS A 83 -6.53 4.41 -9.85
N ALA A 84 -5.73 5.39 -10.24
CA ALA A 84 -4.89 5.29 -11.44
C ALA A 84 -3.83 4.19 -11.29
N MET A 85 -3.13 4.13 -10.16
CA MET A 85 -2.10 3.11 -9.89
C MET A 85 -2.69 1.70 -9.83
N LEU A 86 -3.84 1.53 -9.16
CA LEU A 86 -4.54 0.24 -9.12
C LEU A 86 -4.97 -0.23 -10.52
N SER A 87 -5.42 0.69 -11.38
CA SER A 87 -5.82 0.38 -12.75
C SER A 87 -4.64 -0.13 -13.59
N VAL A 88 -3.45 0.47 -13.43
CA VAL A 88 -2.22 0.01 -14.09
C VAL A 88 -1.80 -1.35 -13.54
N TYR A 89 -1.70 -1.49 -12.22
CA TYR A 89 -1.30 -2.75 -11.59
C TYR A 89 -2.23 -3.92 -11.96
N SER A 90 -3.55 -3.69 -11.97
CA SER A 90 -4.52 -4.73 -12.33
C SER A 90 -4.35 -5.20 -13.77
N LYS A 91 -3.94 -4.31 -14.69
CA LYS A 91 -3.64 -4.70 -16.07
C LYS A 91 -2.36 -5.53 -16.13
N GLU A 92 -1.30 -5.11 -15.44
CA GLU A 92 -0.03 -5.84 -15.41
C GLU A 92 -0.20 -7.26 -14.83
N VAL A 93 -0.91 -7.40 -13.70
CA VAL A 93 -1.20 -8.71 -13.10
C VAL A 93 -2.06 -9.58 -14.04
N TYR A 94 -3.12 -9.00 -14.61
CA TYR A 94 -3.99 -9.72 -15.55
C TYR A 94 -3.29 -10.17 -16.83
N GLU A 95 -2.31 -9.41 -17.32
CA GLU A 95 -1.50 -9.77 -18.49
C GLU A 95 -0.48 -10.86 -18.15
N ASN A 96 0.12 -10.82 -16.96
CA ASN A 96 1.07 -11.83 -16.50
C ASN A 96 0.41 -13.21 -16.24
N ASP A 97 -0.86 -13.23 -15.82
CA ASP A 97 -1.62 -14.49 -15.62
C ASP A 97 -2.02 -15.20 -16.93
N LYS A 98 -1.78 -14.59 -18.10
CA LYS A 98 -2.11 -15.17 -19.42
C LYS A 98 -0.92 -15.84 -20.13
N THR A 99 0.29 -15.71 -19.59
CA THR A 99 1.53 -16.31 -20.12
C THR A 99 1.98 -17.48 -19.28
#